data_AF-A0A7L4C1P0-F1
#
_entry.id   AF-A0A7L4C1P0-F1
#
_cell.length_a   1.000
_cell.length_b   1.000
_cell.length_c   1.000
_cell.angle_alpha   90.00
_cell.angle_beta   90.00
_cell.angle_gamma   90.00
#
_symmetry.space_group_name_H-M   'P 1'
#
loop_
_entity.id
_entity.type
_entity.pdbx_description
1 polymer ?
#
loop_
_entity_poly.entity_id
_entity_poly.type
_entity_poly.pdbx_seq_one_letter_code
_entity_poly.pdbx_strand_id
1 'polypeptide(L)'
;QLQAAETEIKDLQSEFELEKIDYLSTIRRLERDLMLFQQLLDQVQSLVRRDCNYSNLEKIKHQSIWDEETGCWKIPEPVIEKTRLPAVPVLPQPKPARKSPSAESGELTPEEDRYKLVLDQRDSETVTSNYFRSRRASRVL
;
A
#
# COMPACT_ATOMS: atom_id res chain seq x y z
N GLN A 1 20.03 -67.12 14.04
CA GLN A 1 19.11 -66.08 14.55
C GLN A 1 19.79 -64.73 14.67
N LEU A 2 20.96 -64.62 15.35
CA LEU A 2 21.71 -63.35 15.45
C LEU A 2 22.04 -62.71 14.09
N GLN A 3 22.62 -63.46 13.16
CA GLN A 3 22.99 -62.94 11.83
C GLN A 3 21.78 -62.45 11.02
N ALA A 4 20.62 -63.09 11.16
CA ALA A 4 19.40 -62.65 10.48
C ALA A 4 18.92 -61.31 11.04
N ALA A 5 18.96 -61.14 12.37
CA ALA A 5 18.61 -59.88 13.02
C ALA A 5 19.62 -58.77 12.70
N GLU A 6 20.91 -59.07 12.60
CA GLU A 6 21.94 -58.09 12.18
C GLU A 6 21.74 -57.61 10.75
N THR A 7 21.34 -58.50 9.84
CA THR A 7 20.98 -58.12 8.46
C THR A 7 19.71 -57.27 8.45
N GLU A 8 18.67 -57.69 9.16
CA GLU A 8 17.40 -56.96 9.25
C GLU A 8 17.60 -55.54 9.81
N ILE A 9 18.45 -55.37 10.83
CA ILE A 9 18.79 -54.05 11.37
C ILE A 9 19.46 -53.17 10.31
N LYS A 10 20.39 -53.73 9.51
CA LYS A 10 21.08 -52.97 8.46
C LYS A 10 20.13 -52.59 7.33
N ASP A 11 19.26 -53.51 6.94
CA ASP A 11 18.27 -53.26 5.88
C ASP A 11 17.33 -52.12 6.31
N LEU A 12 16.77 -52.18 7.53
CA LEU A 12 15.92 -51.11 8.07
C LEU A 12 16.64 -49.76 8.21
N GLN A 13 17.92 -49.77 8.61
CA GLN A 13 18.72 -48.55 8.65
C GLN A 13 18.91 -47.96 7.25
N SER A 14 19.19 -48.80 6.25
CA SER A 14 19.35 -48.35 4.87
C SER A 14 18.05 -47.78 4.30
N GLU A 15 16.90 -48.41 4.58
CA GLU A 15 15.58 -47.92 4.17
C GLU A 15 15.28 -46.55 4.80
N PHE A 16 15.55 -46.40 6.10
CA PHE A 16 15.36 -45.13 6.80
C PHE A 16 16.28 -44.01 6.24
N GLU A 17 17.52 -44.35 5.89
CA GLU A 17 18.44 -43.39 5.27
C GLU A 17 17.96 -42.95 3.88
N LEU A 18 17.44 -43.87 3.08
CA LEU A 18 16.87 -43.57 1.77
C LEU A 18 15.63 -42.67 1.89
N GLU A 19 14.68 -43.02 2.76
CA GLU A 19 13.49 -42.19 3.01
C GLU A 19 13.87 -40.79 3.49
N LYS A 20 14.87 -40.68 4.38
CA LYS A 20 15.37 -39.38 4.85
C LYS A 20 15.91 -38.53 3.70
N ILE A 21 16.65 -39.12 2.75
CA ILE A 21 17.14 -38.42 1.57
C ILE A 21 15.97 -37.89 0.75
N ASP A 22 14.94 -38.70 0.54
CA ASP A 22 13.76 -38.34 -0.25
C ASP A 22 12.94 -37.24 0.44
N TYR A 23 12.74 -37.32 1.77
CA TYR A 23 12.10 -36.26 2.55
C TYR A 23 12.87 -34.94 2.45
N LEU A 24 14.19 -34.97 2.62
CA LEU A 24 15.02 -33.78 2.49
C LEU A 24 14.98 -33.19 1.08
N SER A 25 14.92 -34.05 0.05
CA SER A 25 14.77 -33.61 -1.34
C SER A 25 13.43 -32.89 -1.56
N THR A 26 12.36 -33.41 -0.97
CA THR A 26 11.02 -32.84 -1.05
C THR A 26 10.94 -31.51 -0.32
N ILE A 27 11.48 -31.42 0.89
CA ILE A 27 11.55 -30.17 1.67
C ILE A 27 12.27 -29.09 0.85
N ARG A 28 13.46 -29.37 0.34
CA ARG A 28 14.23 -28.41 -0.49
C ARG A 28 13.52 -27.99 -1.76
N ARG A 29 12.70 -28.87 -2.35
CA ARG A 29 11.87 -28.52 -3.51
C ARG A 29 10.73 -27.60 -3.10
N LEU A 30 10.00 -27.95 -2.05
CA LEU A 30 8.90 -27.14 -1.53
C LEU A 30 9.37 -25.76 -1.04
N GLU A 31 10.54 -25.67 -0.42
CA GLU A 31 11.16 -24.38 -0.04
C GLU A 31 11.41 -23.49 -1.26
N ARG A 32 11.93 -24.05 -2.36
CA ARG A 32 12.13 -23.31 -3.62
C ARG A 32 10.81 -22.87 -4.23
N ASP A 33 9.79 -23.74 -4.22
CA ASP A 33 8.46 -23.41 -4.73
C ASP A 33 7.83 -22.27 -3.89
N LEU A 34 7.95 -22.31 -2.57
CA LEU A 34 7.50 -21.24 -1.67
C LEU A 34 8.23 -19.91 -1.94
N MET A 35 9.54 -19.94 -2.13
CA MET A 35 10.32 -18.74 -2.49
C MET A 35 9.84 -18.14 -3.81
N LEU A 36 9.58 -18.98 -4.83
CA LEU A 36 9.05 -18.52 -6.11
C LEU A 36 7.68 -17.87 -5.95
N PHE A 37 6.76 -18.50 -5.20
CA PHE A 37 5.44 -17.93 -4.96
C PHE A 37 5.50 -16.60 -4.21
N GLN A 38 6.38 -16.48 -3.21
CA GLN A 38 6.58 -15.21 -2.50
C GLN A 38 7.09 -14.13 -3.45
N GLN A 39 8.10 -14.42 -4.27
CA GLN A 39 8.62 -13.47 -5.26
C GLN A 39 7.56 -13.04 -6.27
N LEU A 40 6.75 -13.98 -6.77
CA LEU A 40 5.67 -13.68 -7.70
C LEU A 40 4.60 -12.79 -7.05
N LEU A 41 4.21 -13.08 -5.81
CA LEU A 41 3.26 -12.28 -5.06
C LEU A 41 3.77 -10.85 -4.84
N ASP A 42 5.05 -10.67 -4.51
CA ASP A 42 5.65 -9.34 -4.35
C ASP A 42 5.59 -8.53 -5.65
N GLN A 43 5.85 -9.18 -6.79
CA GLN A 43 5.73 -8.54 -8.11
C GLN A 43 4.27 -8.17 -8.42
N VAL A 44 3.33 -9.11 -8.24
CA VAL A 44 1.92 -8.90 -8.54
C VAL A 44 1.27 -7.88 -7.62
N GLN A 45 1.66 -7.84 -6.33
CA GLN A 45 1.12 -6.89 -5.36
C GLN A 45 1.28 -5.44 -5.82
N SER A 46 2.41 -5.11 -6.47
CA SER A 46 2.65 -3.77 -7.02
C SER A 46 1.68 -3.37 -8.14
N LEU A 47 1.08 -4.36 -8.82
CA LEU A 47 0.11 -4.18 -9.90
C LEU A 47 -1.33 -4.08 -9.37
N VAL A 48 -1.57 -4.45 -8.11
CA VAL A 48 -2.90 -4.39 -7.50
C VAL A 48 -3.31 -2.94 -7.28
N ARG A 49 -4.58 -2.62 -7.56
CA ARG A 49 -5.12 -1.29 -7.33
C ARG A 49 -5.02 -0.89 -5.86
N ARG A 50 -4.64 0.35 -5.60
CA ARG A 50 -4.46 0.89 -4.23
C ARG A 50 -5.76 0.98 -3.43
N ASP A 51 -6.90 1.06 -4.10
CA ASP A 51 -8.23 1.07 -3.46
C ASP A 51 -8.80 -0.34 -3.22
N CYS A 52 -8.01 -1.39 -3.49
CA CYS A 52 -8.38 -2.77 -3.18
C CYS A 52 -7.76 -3.20 -1.84
N ASN A 53 -8.48 -3.99 -1.03
CA ASN A 53 -7.95 -4.59 0.20
C ASN A 53 -6.69 -5.46 -0.04
N TYR A 54 -6.59 -6.13 -1.20
CA TYR A 54 -5.42 -6.92 -1.61
C TYR A 54 -4.17 -6.09 -1.91
N SER A 55 -4.25 -4.76 -1.91
CA SER A 55 -3.04 -3.92 -1.96
C SER A 55 -2.13 -4.14 -0.73
N ASN A 56 -2.69 -4.62 0.39
CA ASN A 56 -1.95 -5.01 1.58
C ASN A 56 -2.13 -6.51 1.88
N LEU A 57 -1.29 -7.34 1.25
CA LEU A 57 -1.33 -8.79 1.43
C LEU A 57 -1.03 -9.23 2.86
N GLU A 58 -0.21 -8.49 3.60
CA GLU A 58 0.05 -8.79 5.02
C GLU A 58 -1.22 -8.70 5.85
N LYS A 59 -2.04 -7.66 5.65
CA LYS A 59 -3.35 -7.55 6.32
C LYS A 59 -4.26 -8.74 5.96
N ILE A 60 -4.28 -9.15 4.69
CA ILE A 60 -5.07 -10.31 4.24
C ILE A 60 -4.60 -11.60 4.91
N LYS A 61 -3.28 -11.84 5.00
CA LYS A 61 -2.70 -13.00 5.69
C LYS A 61 -3.16 -13.08 7.15
N HIS A 62 -3.11 -11.97 7.89
CA HIS A 62 -3.54 -11.93 9.29
C HIS A 62 -5.05 -12.16 9.48
N GLN A 63 -5.86 -11.87 8.46
CA GLN A 63 -7.30 -12.10 8.47
C GLN A 63 -7.69 -13.49 7.96
N SER A 64 -6.74 -14.21 7.37
CA SER A 64 -6.97 -15.54 6.80
C SER A 64 -6.91 -16.59 7.90
N ILE A 65 -7.81 -17.58 7.81
CA ILE A 65 -7.96 -18.62 8.83
C ILE A 65 -7.84 -19.99 8.17
N TRP A 66 -7.08 -20.89 8.76
CA TRP A 66 -7.02 -22.28 8.30
C TRP A 66 -8.33 -22.99 8.62
N ASP A 67 -8.95 -23.58 7.60
CA ASP A 67 -10.12 -24.44 7.78
C ASP A 67 -9.68 -25.91 7.72
N GLU A 68 -9.74 -26.58 8.87
CA GLU A 68 -9.40 -28.00 9.02
C GLU A 68 -10.39 -28.93 8.32
N GLU A 69 -11.66 -28.52 8.16
CA GLU A 69 -12.69 -29.35 7.52
C GLU A 69 -12.44 -29.48 6.02
N THR A 70 -12.06 -28.38 5.38
CA THR A 70 -11.79 -28.32 3.95
C THR A 70 -10.31 -28.48 3.61
N GLY A 71 -9.42 -28.41 4.61
CA GLY A 71 -7.97 -28.45 4.43
C GLY A 71 -7.45 -27.27 3.60
N CYS A 72 -8.05 -26.08 3.75
CA CYS A 72 -7.64 -24.90 2.99
C CYS A 72 -7.74 -23.60 3.78
N TRP A 73 -7.00 -22.57 3.36
CA TRP A 73 -7.09 -21.24 3.95
C TRP A 73 -8.35 -20.51 3.48
N LYS A 74 -9.16 -20.04 4.43
CA LYS A 74 -10.23 -19.07 4.20
C LYS A 74 -9.63 -17.68 4.06
N ILE A 75 -9.59 -17.18 2.83
CA ILE A 75 -9.02 -15.88 2.48
C ILE A 75 -10.18 -14.88 2.26
N PRO A 76 -10.12 -13.66 2.83
CA PRO A 76 -11.13 -12.61 2.58
C PRO A 76 -11.32 -12.29 1.09
N GLU A 77 -12.54 -12.05 0.64
CA GLU A 77 -12.82 -11.71 -0.76
C GLU A 77 -12.23 -10.35 -1.19
N PRO A 78 -11.91 -10.15 -2.48
CA PRO A 78 -11.47 -8.86 -3.00
C PRO A 78 -12.56 -7.79 -2.92
N VAL A 79 -12.27 -6.67 -2.26
CA VAL A 79 -13.18 -5.53 -2.10
C VAL A 79 -12.48 -4.25 -2.49
N ILE A 80 -13.17 -3.42 -3.27
CA ILE A 80 -12.72 -2.08 -3.67
C ILE A 80 -13.37 -1.03 -2.76
N GLU A 81 -12.55 -0.35 -1.96
CA GLU A 81 -12.97 0.74 -1.09
C GLU A 81 -13.22 2.02 -1.91
N LYS A 82 -14.48 2.43 -2.02
CA LYS A 82 -14.84 3.68 -2.69
C LYS A 82 -14.65 4.86 -1.75
N THR A 83 -13.44 5.39 -1.69
CA THR A 83 -13.18 6.63 -0.94
C THR A 83 -13.76 7.82 -1.71
N ARG A 84 -14.71 8.52 -1.09
CA ARG A 84 -15.18 9.83 -1.56
C ARG A 84 -14.54 10.91 -0.71
N LEU A 85 -13.96 11.92 -1.36
CA LEU A 85 -13.52 13.10 -0.64
C LEU A 85 -14.75 13.79 -0.02
N PRO A 86 -14.65 14.32 1.22
CA PRO A 86 -15.71 15.13 1.79
C PRO A 86 -15.97 16.31 0.83
N ALA A 87 -17.24 16.56 0.53
CA ALA A 87 -17.62 17.69 -0.30
C ALA A 87 -17.11 18.97 0.37
N VAL A 88 -16.21 19.69 -0.29
CA VAL A 88 -15.81 21.02 0.14
C VAL A 88 -17.05 21.89 0.05
N PRO A 89 -17.44 22.62 1.12
CA PRO A 89 -18.50 23.61 1.01
C PRO A 89 -18.12 24.55 -0.15
N VAL A 90 -18.98 24.63 -1.16
CA VAL A 90 -18.82 25.59 -2.25
C VAL A 90 -18.84 26.97 -1.61
N LEU A 91 -17.67 27.58 -1.42
CA LEU A 91 -17.58 29.01 -1.12
C LEU A 91 -18.33 29.73 -2.24
N PRO A 92 -19.18 30.74 -1.95
CA PRO A 92 -20.02 31.38 -2.96
C PRO A 92 -19.16 31.76 -4.16
N GLN A 93 -19.39 31.12 -5.31
CA GLN A 93 -18.70 31.50 -6.52
C GLN A 93 -19.12 32.94 -6.85
N PRO A 94 -18.18 33.87 -7.06
CA PRO A 94 -18.52 35.08 -7.78
C PRO A 94 -19.02 34.67 -9.17
N LYS A 95 -20.08 35.36 -9.60
CA LYS A 95 -20.89 35.12 -10.81
C LYS A 95 -20.04 34.73 -12.03
N PRO A 96 -20.56 33.88 -12.94
CA PRO A 96 -19.81 33.41 -14.09
C PRO A 96 -19.34 34.60 -14.94
N ALA A 97 -18.01 34.75 -15.03
CA ALA A 97 -17.38 35.67 -15.96
C ALA A 97 -17.81 35.26 -17.38
N ARG A 98 -18.57 36.16 -17.99
CA ARG A 98 -19.03 36.11 -19.36
C ARG A 98 -17.80 35.95 -20.27
N LYS A 99 -17.94 35.07 -21.26
CA LYS A 99 -16.94 34.80 -22.31
C LYS A 99 -16.28 36.10 -22.79
N SER A 100 -14.96 36.00 -22.97
CA SER A 100 -14.08 37.02 -23.54
C SER A 100 -14.68 37.75 -24.75
N PRO A 101 -14.32 39.03 -24.90
CA PRO A 101 -13.61 39.38 -26.11
C PRO A 101 -12.32 40.15 -25.82
N SER A 102 -11.42 39.98 -26.80
CA SER A 102 -10.26 40.74 -27.18
C SER A 102 -9.94 42.05 -26.45
N ALA A 103 -8.68 42.13 -26.09
CA ALA A 103 -7.76 43.25 -26.32
C ALA A 103 -8.20 44.67 -25.96
N GLU A 104 -7.35 45.25 -25.11
CA GLU A 104 -6.92 46.65 -25.13
C GLU A 104 -7.56 47.60 -24.10
N SER A 105 -6.66 48.37 -23.50
CA SER A 105 -6.86 49.55 -22.66
C SER A 105 -7.17 49.28 -21.19
N GLY A 106 -6.19 49.68 -20.36
CA GLY A 106 -6.15 49.48 -18.94
C GLY A 106 -7.18 50.32 -18.19
N GLU A 107 -7.88 49.66 -17.28
CA GLU A 107 -8.36 50.26 -16.05
C GLU A 107 -8.28 49.15 -15.01
N LEU A 108 -7.29 49.24 -14.11
CA LEU A 108 -7.21 48.32 -12.98
C LEU A 108 -8.42 48.59 -12.10
N THR A 109 -9.18 47.55 -11.79
CA THR A 109 -10.30 47.73 -10.88
C THR A 109 -9.78 48.05 -9.47
N PRO A 110 -10.48 48.89 -8.68
CA PRO A 110 -9.99 49.31 -7.35
C PRO A 110 -9.75 48.14 -6.39
N GLU A 111 -10.37 46.99 -6.67
CA GLU A 111 -10.17 45.74 -5.93
C GLU A 111 -8.81 45.10 -6.25
N GLU A 112 -8.40 45.06 -7.53
CA GLU A 112 -7.13 44.50 -7.98
C GLU A 112 -5.93 45.30 -7.46
N ASP A 113 -6.05 46.63 -7.41
CA ASP A 113 -5.04 47.53 -6.83
C ASP A 113 -4.80 47.21 -5.35
N ARG A 114 -5.87 46.89 -4.60
CA ARG A 114 -5.76 46.56 -3.19
C ARG A 114 -5.05 45.22 -2.97
N TYR A 115 -5.34 44.20 -3.78
CA TYR A 115 -4.67 42.90 -3.67
C TYR A 115 -3.19 43.00 -4.05
N LYS A 116 -2.86 43.78 -5.09
CA LYS A 116 -1.48 44.04 -5.50
C LYS A 116 -0.70 44.76 -4.41
N LEU A 117 -1.29 45.78 -3.80
CA LEU A 117 -0.67 46.54 -2.71
C LEU A 117 -0.39 45.68 -1.46
N VAL A 118 -1.28 44.73 -1.14
CA VAL A 118 -1.06 43.78 -0.02
C VAL A 118 0.06 42.78 -0.31
N LEU A 119 0.29 42.43 -1.58
CA LEU A 119 1.37 41.54 -2.00
C LEU A 119 2.71 42.26 -2.03
N ASP A 120 2.74 43.50 -2.54
CA ASP A 120 3.97 44.30 -2.63
C ASP A 120 4.43 44.81 -1.26
N GLN A 121 3.53 44.93 -0.27
CA GLN A 121 3.87 45.27 1.12
C GLN A 121 4.52 44.13 1.91
N ARG A 122 4.54 42.89 1.40
CA ARG A 122 5.13 41.75 2.12
C ARG A 122 6.41 41.30 1.46
N ASP A 123 7.53 41.48 2.15
CA ASP A 123 8.81 40.97 1.71
C ASP A 123 8.73 39.45 1.44
N SER A 124 9.20 39.03 0.27
CA SER A 124 9.11 37.65 -0.22
C SER A 124 9.80 36.64 0.70
N GLU A 125 10.77 37.09 1.50
CA GLU A 125 11.46 36.25 2.49
C GLU A 125 10.54 35.82 3.65
N THR A 126 9.59 36.67 4.07
CA THR A 126 8.69 36.37 5.19
C THR A 126 7.56 35.42 4.80
N VAL A 127 7.16 35.44 3.52
CA VAL A 127 6.12 34.56 2.98
C VAL A 127 6.65 33.13 2.83
N THR A 128 7.88 32.98 2.34
CA THR A 128 8.50 31.66 2.11
C THR A 128 8.92 30.98 3.42
N SER A 129 9.44 31.76 4.38
CA SER A 129 9.87 31.27 5.70
C SER A 129 8.72 30.76 6.58
N ASN A 130 7.55 31.40 6.52
CA ASN A 130 6.40 31.04 7.37
C ASN A 130 5.49 29.95 6.78
N TYR A 131 5.70 29.55 5.51
CA TYR A 131 4.84 28.57 4.82
C TYR A 131 4.92 27.17 5.46
N PHE A 132 6.09 26.77 5.95
CA PHE A 132 6.31 25.46 6.60
C PHE A 132 6.22 25.52 8.13
N ARG A 133 5.88 26.67 8.73
CA ARG A 133 5.85 26.80 10.19
C ARG A 133 4.54 26.25 10.76
N SER A 134 4.65 25.21 11.60
CA SER A 134 3.49 24.59 12.26
C SER A 134 2.77 25.58 13.18
N ARG A 135 1.50 25.90 12.89
CA ARG A 135 0.63 26.76 13.71
C ARG A 135 0.00 26.05 14.93
N ARG A 136 0.43 24.84 15.27
CA ARG A 136 -0.22 24.02 16.32
C ARG A 136 0.21 24.37 17.75
N ALA A 137 1.25 25.17 17.95
CA ALA A 137 1.84 25.37 19.28
C ALA A 137 1.28 26.58 20.08
N SER A 138 0.43 27.43 19.50
CA SER A 138 0.01 28.69 20.16
C SER A 138 -1.39 28.66 20.79
N ARG A 139 -1.99 27.47 20.98
CA ARG A 139 -3.35 27.36 21.54
C ARG A 139 -3.49 26.26 22.60
N VAL A 140 -2.43 26.08 23.40
CA VAL A 140 -2.47 25.28 24.62
C VAL A 140 -1.97 26.15 25.77
N LEU A 141 -2.85 27.04 26.23
CA LEU A 141 -2.92 27.57 27.59
C LEU A 141 -4.40 27.85 27.88
#